data_AF-A0A8D8ASX8-F1
#
_entry.id   AF-A0A8D8ASX8-F1
#
_cell.length_a   1.000
_cell.length_b   1.000
_cell.length_c   1.000
_cell.angle_alpha   90.00
_cell.angle_beta   90.00
_cell.angle_gamma   90.00
#
_symmetry.space_group_name_H-M   'P 1'
#
loop_
_entity.id
_entity.type
_entity.pdbx_description
1 polymer ?
#
loop_
_entity_poly.entity_id
_entity_poly.type
_entity_poly.pdbx_seq_one_letter_code
_entity_poly.pdbx_strand_id
1 'polypeptide(L)'
;MKMGLTSSPLRRRSCFLAFILVLVPCTILFLVLGTDFTAEQTMSQRVAEFQMRMQYLESMYRAKQEDVAILSQYLGFSNQNGETSNMSINLNLLDGLSADSRSLIRNVSASTKLPANLKLPTAFHFLPHLLDDPASLRPAFLQTKNRQGVSIVFGIPTVKRDKQSYLLETVDNLIANMDEEEQNETMIVIFIGETEQEYVNQVANSINTRFPTFLESGFIEIIAPAASYYPDMHRLRQTLNDSVERVKWRSKQNLDFAYLMAYTQPKGNLVLRYLKT
;
A
#
# COMPACT_ATOMS: atom_id res chain seq x y z
N MET A 1 -33.15 -91.14 22.54
CA MET A 1 -31.95 -91.70 23.22
C MET A 1 -30.82 -90.68 23.09
N LYS A 2 -30.41 -90.05 24.20
CA LYS A 2 -29.29 -89.10 24.26
C LYS A 2 -27.96 -89.87 24.18
N MET A 3 -27.01 -89.40 23.38
CA MET A 3 -25.54 -89.58 23.48
C MET A 3 -24.96 -88.78 22.29
N GLY A 4 -24.07 -87.79 22.41
CA GLY A 4 -23.07 -87.49 23.42
C GLY A 4 -21.72 -87.33 22.72
N LEU A 5 -21.51 -86.26 21.93
CA LEU A 5 -20.20 -85.96 21.36
C LEU A 5 -19.38 -85.15 22.37
N THR A 6 -18.73 -85.87 23.27
CA THR A 6 -17.72 -85.32 24.19
C THR A 6 -16.42 -85.13 23.43
N SER A 7 -16.12 -83.92 22.94
CA SER A 7 -14.76 -83.59 22.51
C SER A 7 -13.87 -83.45 23.75
N SER A 8 -12.79 -84.22 23.84
CA SER A 8 -11.88 -84.15 24.99
C SER A 8 -11.21 -82.77 25.07
N PRO A 9 -11.12 -82.16 26.27
CA PRO A 9 -10.64 -80.79 26.45
C PRO A 9 -9.16 -80.59 26.07
N LEU A 10 -8.40 -81.68 25.88
CA LEU A 10 -6.99 -81.67 25.52
C LEU A 10 -6.74 -81.33 24.04
N ARG A 11 -7.53 -81.88 23.11
CA ARG A 11 -7.27 -81.72 21.66
C ARG A 11 -7.56 -80.29 21.17
N ARG A 12 -8.53 -79.63 21.78
CA ARG A 12 -8.85 -78.21 21.53
C ARG A 12 -7.70 -77.32 22.02
N ARG A 13 -7.12 -77.58 23.19
CA ARG A 13 -6.00 -76.81 23.74
C ARG A 13 -4.73 -76.92 22.90
N SER A 14 -4.41 -78.10 22.36
CA SER A 14 -3.24 -78.28 21.49
C SER A 14 -3.36 -77.54 20.15
N CYS A 15 -4.53 -77.50 19.52
CA CYS A 15 -4.73 -76.70 18.30
C CYS A 15 -4.57 -75.20 18.57
N PHE A 16 -5.06 -74.70 19.70
CA PHE A 16 -4.88 -73.31 20.08
C PHE A 16 -3.39 -72.98 20.31
N LEU A 17 -2.64 -73.86 20.97
CA LEU A 17 -1.20 -73.64 21.19
C LEU A 17 -0.39 -73.65 19.89
N ALA A 18 -0.71 -74.53 18.93
CA ALA A 18 -0.06 -74.53 17.62
C ALA A 18 -0.34 -73.26 16.81
N PHE A 19 -1.58 -72.76 16.87
CA PHE A 19 -1.95 -71.50 16.22
C PHE A 19 -1.17 -70.31 16.78
N ILE A 20 -1.01 -70.26 18.11
CA ILE A 20 -0.24 -69.21 18.79
C ILE A 20 1.23 -69.29 18.39
N LEU A 21 1.81 -70.49 18.34
CA LEU A 21 3.24 -70.68 18.06
C LEU A 21 3.64 -70.28 16.64
N VAL A 22 2.71 -70.30 15.67
CA VAL A 22 2.97 -69.86 14.29
C VAL A 22 2.63 -68.39 14.08
N LEU A 23 1.49 -67.93 14.59
CA LEU A 23 1.04 -66.55 14.37
C LEU A 23 1.94 -65.54 15.08
N VAL A 24 2.39 -65.84 16.31
CA VAL A 24 3.20 -64.90 17.09
C VAL A 24 4.54 -64.57 16.40
N PRO A 25 5.38 -65.53 15.98
CA PRO A 25 6.62 -65.19 15.28
C PRO A 25 6.40 -64.54 13.91
N CYS A 26 5.33 -64.89 13.17
CA CYS A 26 4.98 -64.17 11.94
C CYS A 26 4.60 -62.71 12.21
N THR A 27 3.84 -62.45 13.27
CA THR A 27 3.49 -61.07 13.64
C THR A 27 4.72 -60.26 14.09
N ILE A 28 5.68 -60.89 14.77
CA ILE A 28 6.93 -60.24 15.17
C ILE A 28 7.81 -59.93 13.95
N LEU A 29 7.89 -60.83 12.96
CA LEU A 29 8.62 -60.60 11.71
C LEU A 29 8.03 -59.42 10.91
N PHE A 30 6.70 -59.32 10.81
CA PHE A 30 6.03 -58.18 10.19
C PHE A 30 6.26 -56.86 10.96
N LEU A 31 6.35 -56.93 12.28
CA LEU A 31 6.64 -55.77 13.13
C LEU A 31 8.08 -55.27 12.96
N VAL A 32 9.05 -56.18 12.81
CA VAL A 32 10.47 -55.81 12.65
C VAL A 32 10.80 -55.35 11.22
N LEU A 33 10.16 -55.88 10.18
CA LEU A 33 10.31 -55.35 8.82
C LEU A 33 9.52 -54.05 8.57
N GLY A 34 8.51 -53.74 9.40
CA GLY A 34 7.64 -52.58 9.22
C GLY A 34 8.17 -51.24 9.76
N THR A 35 9.38 -51.18 10.30
CA THR A 35 9.83 -49.99 11.05
C THR A 35 10.38 -48.81 10.24
N ASP A 36 10.50 -48.91 8.91
CA ASP A 36 10.91 -47.75 8.10
C ASP A 36 9.73 -46.91 7.58
N PHE A 37 8.51 -47.19 8.07
CA PHE A 37 7.29 -46.48 7.69
C PHE A 37 7.34 -44.99 8.03
N THR A 38 7.96 -44.59 9.14
CA THR A 38 8.01 -43.17 9.56
C THR A 38 8.93 -42.34 8.66
N ALA A 39 10.06 -42.89 8.23
CA ALA A 39 10.99 -42.20 7.32
C ALA A 39 10.40 -42.09 5.90
N GLU A 40 9.74 -43.16 5.43
CA GLU A 40 9.05 -43.17 4.14
C GLU A 40 7.85 -42.21 4.12
N GLN A 41 7.07 -42.17 5.22
CA GLN A 41 5.97 -41.22 5.36
C GLN A 41 6.44 -39.77 5.37
N THR A 42 7.51 -39.44 6.08
CA THR A 42 8.03 -38.07 6.08
C THR A 42 8.61 -37.66 4.72
N MET A 43 9.28 -38.56 4.00
CA MET A 43 9.73 -38.29 2.63
C MET A 43 8.54 -38.12 1.68
N SER A 44 7.53 -39.00 1.74
CA SER A 44 6.34 -38.88 0.89
C SER A 44 5.57 -37.58 1.15
N GLN A 45 5.48 -37.14 2.41
CA GLN A 45 4.83 -35.89 2.77
C GLN A 45 5.61 -34.67 2.24
N ARG A 46 6.95 -34.68 2.35
CA ARG A 46 7.81 -33.62 1.79
C ARG A 46 7.69 -33.56 0.28
N VAL A 47 7.69 -34.71 -0.41
CA VAL A 47 7.53 -34.79 -1.87
C VAL A 47 6.15 -34.26 -2.28
N ALA A 48 5.08 -34.60 -1.55
CA ALA A 48 3.74 -34.08 -1.82
C ALA A 48 3.65 -32.56 -1.59
N GLU A 49 4.27 -32.04 -0.53
CA GLU A 49 4.34 -30.59 -0.28
C GLU A 49 5.13 -29.87 -1.39
N PHE A 50 6.26 -30.42 -1.82
CA PHE A 50 7.05 -29.86 -2.92
C PHE A 50 6.30 -29.93 -4.26
N GLN A 51 5.57 -31.01 -4.53
CA GLN A 51 4.75 -31.14 -5.73
C GLN A 51 3.61 -30.13 -5.75
N MET A 52 2.90 -29.96 -4.62
CA MET A 52 1.84 -28.95 -4.52
C MET A 52 2.41 -27.54 -4.67
N ARG A 53 3.58 -27.25 -4.09
CA ARG A 53 4.22 -25.94 -4.24
C ARG A 53 4.72 -25.71 -5.67
N MET A 54 5.26 -26.73 -6.32
CA MET A 54 5.68 -26.66 -7.73
C MET A 54 4.48 -26.39 -8.64
N GLN A 55 3.37 -27.11 -8.45
CA GLN A 55 2.15 -26.90 -9.22
C GLN A 55 1.53 -25.53 -8.95
N TYR A 56 1.54 -25.07 -7.70
CA TYR A 56 1.10 -23.71 -7.38
C TYR A 56 1.97 -22.67 -8.06
N LEU A 57 3.30 -22.80 -8.02
CA LEU A 57 4.22 -21.89 -8.70
C LEU A 57 4.06 -21.93 -10.23
N GLU A 58 3.83 -23.10 -10.80
CA GLU A 58 3.57 -23.26 -12.23
C GLU A 58 2.23 -22.62 -12.63
N SER A 59 1.18 -22.78 -11.82
CA SER A 59 -0.11 -22.11 -12.04
C SER A 59 0.00 -20.60 -11.95
N MET A 60 0.82 -20.09 -11.02
CA MET A 60 1.09 -18.67 -10.89
C MET A 60 1.93 -18.14 -12.05
N TYR A 61 2.94 -18.89 -12.48
CA TYR A 61 3.78 -18.52 -13.63
C TYR A 61 2.98 -18.50 -14.93
N ARG A 62 2.08 -19.46 -15.14
CA ARG A 62 1.16 -19.52 -16.28
C ARG A 62 0.19 -18.34 -16.30
N ALA A 63 -0.45 -18.04 -15.17
CA ALA A 63 -1.34 -16.88 -15.05
C ALA A 63 -0.60 -15.56 -15.38
N LYS A 64 0.65 -15.41 -14.89
CA LYS A 64 1.46 -14.23 -15.20
C LYS A 64 1.93 -14.18 -16.65
N GLN A 65 2.25 -15.32 -17.29
CA GLN A 65 2.58 -15.35 -18.72
C GLN A 65 1.38 -14.95 -19.60
N GLU A 66 0.18 -15.36 -19.22
CA GLU A 66 -1.06 -15.00 -19.93
C GLU A 66 -1.36 -13.50 -19.83
N ASP A 67 -1.24 -12.95 -18.62
CA ASP A 67 -1.43 -11.51 -18.42
C ASP A 67 -0.40 -10.66 -19.21
N VAL A 68 0.86 -11.14 -19.31
CA VAL A 68 1.91 -10.48 -20.11
C VAL A 68 1.64 -10.59 -21.61
N ALA A 69 1.15 -11.73 -22.09
CA ALA A 69 0.78 -11.90 -23.50
C ALA A 69 -0.34 -10.93 -23.91
N ILE A 70 -1.38 -10.81 -23.08
CA ILE A 70 -2.51 -9.90 -23.30
C ILE A 70 -2.04 -8.43 -23.33
N LEU A 71 -1.13 -8.05 -22.44
CA LEU A 71 -0.52 -6.72 -22.42
C LEU A 71 0.35 -6.43 -23.65
N SER A 72 1.17 -7.39 -24.07
CA SER A 72 2.07 -7.24 -25.23
C SER A 72 1.31 -7.11 -26.55
N GLN A 73 0.18 -7.82 -26.67
CA GLN A 73 -0.68 -7.74 -27.83
C GLN A 73 -1.37 -6.37 -27.93
N TYR A 74 -1.77 -5.78 -26.79
CA TYR A 74 -2.37 -4.45 -26.75
C TYR A 74 -1.36 -3.32 -27.09
N LEU A 75 -0.12 -3.43 -26.61
CA LEU A 75 0.93 -2.46 -26.96
C LEU A 75 1.30 -2.53 -28.45
N GLY A 76 1.23 -3.73 -29.06
CA GLY A 76 1.44 -3.95 -30.49
C GLY A 76 0.37 -3.30 -31.40
N PHE A 77 -0.87 -3.15 -30.93
CA PHE A 77 -1.94 -2.46 -31.66
C PHE A 77 -1.81 -0.93 -31.63
N SER A 78 -1.11 -0.35 -30.65
CA SER A 78 -1.00 1.11 -30.49
C SER A 78 0.06 1.77 -31.38
N ASN A 79 0.88 0.98 -32.10
CA ASN A 79 2.04 1.49 -32.84
C ASN A 79 1.82 1.61 -34.37
N GLN A 80 0.57 1.60 -34.84
CA GLN A 80 0.26 1.71 -36.29
C GLN A 80 -0.56 2.94 -36.69
N ASN A 81 -1.15 3.70 -35.75
CA ASN A 81 -1.88 4.93 -36.09
C ASN A 81 -1.38 6.09 -35.22
N GLY A 82 -0.47 6.87 -35.77
CA GLY A 82 0.05 8.09 -35.14
C GLY A 82 -0.99 9.19 -35.16
N GLU A 83 -1.66 9.40 -34.03
CA GLU A 83 -2.34 10.63 -33.62
C GLU A 83 -2.63 10.53 -32.11
N THR A 84 -2.22 11.55 -31.35
CA THR A 84 -2.10 11.56 -29.88
C THR A 84 -3.44 11.29 -29.20
N SER A 85 -3.70 10.02 -28.89
CA SER A 85 -5.02 9.54 -28.50
C SER A 85 -5.17 9.47 -26.98
N ASN A 86 -6.20 10.18 -26.48
CA ASN A 86 -6.75 10.01 -25.15
C ASN A 86 -6.94 8.53 -24.84
N MET A 87 -6.22 8.03 -23.84
CA MET A 87 -6.29 6.66 -23.36
C MET A 87 -7.64 6.42 -22.65
N SER A 88 -8.73 6.28 -23.41
CA SER A 88 -9.95 5.67 -22.90
C SER A 88 -9.72 4.16 -22.84
N ILE A 89 -9.26 3.66 -21.70
CA ILE A 89 -9.24 2.23 -21.42
C ILE A 89 -10.70 1.76 -21.45
N ASN A 90 -11.08 1.06 -22.51
CA ASN A 90 -12.44 0.54 -22.66
C ASN A 90 -12.68 -0.53 -21.58
N LEU A 91 -13.60 -0.25 -20.66
CA LEU A 91 -13.81 -0.95 -19.39
C LEU A 91 -14.24 -2.42 -19.56
N ASN A 92 -14.64 -2.83 -20.76
CA ASN A 92 -15.09 -4.18 -21.08
C ASN A 92 -13.93 -5.20 -21.25
N LEU A 93 -12.66 -4.75 -21.31
CA LEU A 93 -11.49 -5.63 -21.47
C LEU A 93 -10.80 -5.98 -20.15
N LEU A 94 -11.20 -5.39 -19.02
CA LEU A 94 -10.67 -5.84 -17.73
C LEU A 94 -11.16 -7.25 -17.40
N ASP A 95 -12.26 -7.71 -18.00
CA ASP A 95 -12.98 -8.88 -17.48
C ASP A 95 -12.36 -10.24 -17.81
N GLY A 96 -11.39 -10.29 -18.73
CA GLY A 96 -10.63 -11.49 -19.09
C GLY A 96 -9.32 -11.70 -18.33
N LEU A 97 -8.89 -10.73 -17.51
CA LEU A 97 -7.61 -10.80 -16.79
C LEU A 97 -7.78 -11.40 -15.39
N SER A 98 -6.72 -12.07 -14.89
CA SER A 98 -6.63 -12.50 -13.49
C SER A 98 -6.68 -11.29 -12.53
N ALA A 99 -7.22 -11.47 -11.32
CA ALA A 99 -7.44 -10.38 -10.37
C ALA A 99 -6.14 -9.62 -10.00
N ASP A 100 -5.01 -10.32 -9.94
CA ASP A 100 -3.69 -9.72 -9.73
C ASP A 100 -3.15 -9.04 -11.00
N SER A 101 -3.56 -9.53 -12.16
CA SER A 101 -3.31 -8.97 -13.50
C SER A 101 -3.86 -7.55 -13.63
N ARG A 102 -5.14 -7.41 -13.27
CA ARG A 102 -5.90 -6.16 -13.27
C ARG A 102 -5.31 -5.10 -12.32
N SER A 103 -4.76 -5.52 -11.18
CA SER A 103 -4.20 -4.60 -10.18
C SER A 103 -2.82 -4.08 -10.57
N LEU A 104 -1.99 -4.87 -11.25
CA LEU A 104 -0.66 -4.46 -11.72
C LEU A 104 -0.72 -3.46 -12.89
N ILE A 105 -1.67 -3.59 -13.82
CA ILE A 105 -1.79 -2.67 -14.98
C ILE A 105 -2.29 -1.28 -14.56
N ARG A 106 -3.19 -1.23 -13.57
CA ARG A 106 -3.57 0.03 -12.92
C ARG A 106 -2.37 0.71 -12.22
N ASN A 107 -1.39 -0.09 -11.77
CA ASN A 107 -0.17 0.41 -11.13
C ASN A 107 0.88 0.91 -12.15
N VAL A 108 1.00 0.27 -13.32
CA VAL A 108 1.98 0.63 -14.37
C VAL A 108 1.65 1.95 -15.08
N SER A 109 0.38 2.35 -15.15
CA SER A 109 -0.03 3.64 -15.75
C SER A 109 0.19 4.86 -14.84
N ALA A 110 0.59 4.65 -13.59
CA ALA A 110 0.93 5.71 -12.66
C ALA A 110 2.34 5.47 -12.09
N SER A 111 3.32 6.23 -12.58
CA SER A 111 4.49 6.63 -11.78
C SER A 111 5.67 5.64 -11.62
N THR A 112 6.83 6.04 -12.16
CA THR A 112 8.16 6.07 -11.51
C THR A 112 8.74 4.82 -10.80
N LYS A 113 9.77 4.23 -11.46
CA LYS A 113 11.02 3.65 -10.92
C LYS A 113 11.01 3.15 -9.46
N LEU A 114 11.05 1.83 -9.21
CA LEU A 114 11.82 1.13 -8.14
C LEU A 114 11.78 -0.42 -8.34
N PRO A 115 12.82 -1.19 -7.91
CA PRO A 115 12.96 -2.63 -8.21
C PRO A 115 12.04 -3.55 -7.38
N ALA A 116 11.53 -4.62 -8.01
CA ALA A 116 10.47 -5.52 -7.52
C ALA A 116 10.74 -6.34 -6.24
N ASN A 117 11.95 -6.33 -5.69
CA ASN A 117 12.25 -6.91 -4.35
C ASN A 117 12.24 -5.86 -3.23
N LEU A 118 12.07 -4.58 -3.57
CA LEU A 118 11.85 -3.52 -2.61
C LEU A 118 10.34 -3.27 -2.55
N LYS A 119 9.65 -3.95 -1.63
CA LYS A 119 8.32 -3.49 -1.23
C LYS A 119 8.51 -2.17 -0.50
N LEU A 120 8.41 -1.07 -1.24
CA LEU A 120 8.34 0.23 -0.60
C LEU A 120 7.10 0.22 0.28
N PRO A 121 7.24 0.51 1.57
CA PRO A 121 6.08 0.63 2.41
C PRO A 121 5.21 1.74 1.81
N THR A 122 4.02 1.37 1.36
CA THR A 122 3.02 2.34 0.90
C THR A 122 2.64 3.25 2.06
N ALA A 123 2.15 4.47 1.81
CA ALA A 123 1.72 5.38 2.88
C ALA A 123 0.78 4.69 3.90
N PHE A 124 -0.08 3.77 3.44
CA PHE A 124 -0.96 2.94 4.28
C PHE A 124 -0.26 1.98 5.24
N HIS A 125 1.01 1.63 4.98
CA HIS A 125 1.81 0.85 5.94
C HIS A 125 2.15 1.67 7.18
N PHE A 126 2.38 2.98 7.01
CA PHE A 126 2.69 3.90 8.10
C PHE A 126 1.43 4.52 8.72
N LEU A 127 0.39 4.70 7.91
CA LEU A 127 -0.87 5.36 8.28
C LEU A 127 -2.05 4.48 7.85
N PRO A 128 -2.29 3.35 8.54
CA PRO A 128 -3.34 2.39 8.17
C PRO A 128 -4.76 2.98 8.29
N HIS A 129 -4.97 3.96 9.18
CA HIS A 129 -6.26 4.62 9.38
C HIS A 129 -6.75 5.39 8.14
N LEU A 130 -5.86 5.70 7.19
CA LEU A 130 -6.26 6.30 5.92
C LEU A 130 -7.10 5.36 5.05
N LEU A 131 -7.13 4.06 5.36
CA LEU A 131 -8.02 3.08 4.71
C LEU A 131 -9.44 3.08 5.30
N ASP A 132 -9.61 3.62 6.52
CA ASP A 132 -10.91 3.61 7.21
C ASP A 132 -11.87 4.63 6.59
N ASP A 133 -11.33 5.76 6.09
CA ASP A 133 -12.12 6.81 5.45
C ASP A 133 -11.52 7.21 4.08
N PRO A 134 -12.25 7.02 2.96
CA PRO A 134 -11.78 7.42 1.63
C PRO A 134 -11.61 8.95 1.47
N ALA A 135 -12.18 9.78 2.36
CA ALA A 135 -11.99 11.22 2.36
C ALA A 135 -10.66 11.66 3.01
N SER A 136 -9.95 10.77 3.70
CA SER A 136 -8.70 11.09 4.42
C SER A 136 -7.59 11.63 3.51
N LEU A 137 -7.58 11.21 2.25
CA LEU A 137 -6.60 11.64 1.24
C LEU A 137 -7.10 12.82 0.40
N ARG A 138 -8.36 13.25 0.59
CA ARG A 138 -8.91 14.40 -0.12
C ARG A 138 -8.71 15.64 0.74
N PRO A 139 -8.23 16.75 0.16
CA PRO A 139 -8.16 18.01 0.88
C PRO A 139 -9.57 18.45 1.28
N ALA A 140 -9.74 18.90 2.53
CA ALA A 140 -10.98 19.51 2.99
C ALA A 140 -11.19 20.90 2.37
N PHE A 141 -10.10 21.61 2.11
CA PHE A 141 -10.11 22.86 1.36
C PHE A 141 -9.07 22.79 0.24
N LEU A 142 -9.50 23.14 -0.96
CA LEU A 142 -8.66 23.14 -2.15
C LEU A 142 -9.04 24.33 -3.04
N GLN A 143 -8.08 25.23 -3.25
CA GLN A 143 -8.17 26.32 -4.21
C GLN A 143 -6.98 26.22 -5.16
N THR A 144 -7.25 25.73 -6.37
CA THR A 144 -6.25 25.45 -7.40
C THR A 144 -6.79 25.83 -8.77
N LYS A 145 -5.88 26.19 -9.69
CA LYS A 145 -6.14 26.30 -11.14
C LYS A 145 -5.61 25.11 -11.93
N ASN A 146 -5.20 24.05 -11.23
CA ASN A 146 -4.60 22.83 -11.74
C ASN A 146 -3.42 23.08 -12.68
N ARG A 147 -2.61 24.09 -12.39
CA ARG A 147 -1.34 24.31 -13.08
C ARG A 147 -0.38 23.17 -12.72
N GLN A 148 0.36 22.69 -13.70
CA GLN A 148 1.29 21.58 -13.57
C GLN A 148 2.51 21.81 -14.48
N GLY A 149 3.57 21.04 -14.27
CA GLY A 149 4.77 21.10 -15.11
C GLY A 149 5.70 22.26 -14.78
N VAL A 150 5.65 22.77 -13.53
CA VAL A 150 6.60 23.77 -13.06
C VAL A 150 7.93 23.12 -12.67
N SER A 151 9.03 23.85 -12.78
CA SER A 151 10.34 23.35 -12.37
C SER A 151 10.42 23.20 -10.86
N ILE A 152 9.96 24.21 -10.13
CA ILE A 152 10.09 24.31 -8.68
C ILE A 152 8.73 24.58 -8.03
N VAL A 153 8.44 23.87 -6.94
CA VAL A 153 7.27 24.09 -6.10
C VAL A 153 7.71 24.49 -4.70
N PHE A 154 7.34 25.69 -4.26
CA PHE A 154 7.53 26.16 -2.90
C PHE A 154 6.36 25.73 -2.03
N GLY A 155 6.60 24.76 -1.14
CA GLY A 155 5.65 24.37 -0.12
C GLY A 155 5.80 25.23 1.13
N ILE A 156 4.78 26.04 1.44
CA ILE A 156 4.73 26.90 2.63
C ILE A 156 3.68 26.38 3.61
N PRO A 157 4.07 25.64 4.67
CA PRO A 157 3.14 25.21 5.70
C PRO A 157 2.84 26.36 6.67
N THR A 158 1.56 26.54 6.99
CA THR A 158 1.07 27.47 8.02
C THR A 158 0.23 26.72 9.04
N VAL A 159 0.36 27.13 10.30
CA VAL A 159 -0.41 26.61 11.45
C VAL A 159 -0.87 27.81 12.28
N LYS A 160 -1.95 27.62 13.04
CA LYS A 160 -2.49 28.67 13.91
C LYS A 160 -1.44 29.10 14.94
N ARG A 161 -1.23 30.41 15.08
CA ARG A 161 -0.31 31.01 16.05
C ARG A 161 -0.99 32.15 16.78
N ASP A 162 -0.69 32.28 18.07
CA ASP A 162 -1.31 33.28 18.95
C ASP A 162 -0.78 34.71 18.75
N LYS A 163 0.40 34.87 18.14
CA LYS A 163 1.07 36.17 18.01
C LYS A 163 0.85 36.81 16.64
N GLN A 164 1.52 36.32 15.60
CA GLN A 164 1.41 36.82 14.22
C GLN A 164 1.68 35.71 13.20
N SER A 165 0.94 35.74 12.08
CA SER A 165 1.17 34.85 10.94
C SER A 165 2.04 35.57 9.90
N TYR A 166 3.30 35.16 9.77
CA TYR A 166 4.25 35.71 8.78
C TYR A 166 3.96 35.26 7.34
N LEU A 167 2.85 34.56 7.10
CA LEU A 167 2.55 33.94 5.82
C LEU A 167 2.47 34.96 4.69
N LEU A 168 1.67 36.01 4.87
CA LEU A 168 1.45 37.01 3.81
C LEU A 168 2.74 37.76 3.48
N GLU A 169 3.50 38.16 4.51
CA GLU A 169 4.80 38.82 4.33
C GLU A 169 5.82 37.90 3.64
N THR A 170 5.82 36.60 3.96
CA THR A 170 6.74 35.64 3.33
C THR A 170 6.41 35.47 1.85
N VAL A 171 5.12 35.36 1.51
CA VAL A 171 4.67 35.24 0.11
C VAL A 171 4.94 36.53 -0.65
N ASP A 172 4.68 37.70 -0.05
CA ASP A 172 5.03 39.01 -0.62
C ASP A 172 6.53 39.10 -0.94
N ASN A 173 7.38 38.70 0.01
CA ASN A 173 8.83 38.70 -0.20
C ASN A 173 9.28 37.71 -1.28
N LEU A 174 8.67 36.53 -1.37
CA LEU A 174 9.01 35.57 -2.42
C LEU A 174 8.64 36.11 -3.80
N ILE A 175 7.44 36.67 -3.96
CA ILE A 175 6.98 37.25 -5.22
C ILE A 175 7.84 38.45 -5.63
N ALA A 176 8.16 39.33 -4.68
CA ALA A 176 8.95 40.54 -4.96
C ALA A 176 10.41 40.25 -5.35
N ASN A 177 10.94 39.06 -5.02
CA ASN A 177 12.29 38.64 -5.36
C ASN A 177 12.34 37.68 -6.55
N MET A 178 11.24 37.46 -7.27
CA MET A 178 11.18 36.62 -8.47
C MET A 178 10.85 37.47 -9.70
N ASP A 179 11.56 37.25 -10.80
CA ASP A 179 11.21 37.82 -12.10
C ASP A 179 10.05 37.05 -12.78
N GLU A 180 9.59 37.54 -13.94
CA GLU A 180 8.43 36.95 -14.64
C GLU A 180 8.74 35.55 -15.21
N GLU A 181 9.99 35.29 -15.59
CA GLU A 181 10.42 33.96 -16.08
C GLU A 181 10.45 32.96 -14.92
N GLU A 182 11.03 33.33 -13.78
CA GLU A 182 11.05 32.54 -12.55
C GLU A 182 9.64 32.28 -12.03
N GLN A 183 8.75 33.28 -12.03
CA GLN A 183 7.33 33.09 -11.66
C GLN A 183 6.60 32.13 -12.60
N ASN A 184 7.05 32.03 -13.86
CA ASN A 184 6.48 31.08 -14.81
C ASN A 184 6.99 29.64 -14.62
N GLU A 185 8.20 29.47 -14.08
CA GLU A 185 8.76 28.16 -13.79
C GLU A 185 8.53 27.69 -12.35
N THR A 186 7.94 28.55 -11.50
CA THR A 186 7.70 28.26 -10.08
C THR A 186 6.21 28.24 -9.73
N MET A 187 5.88 27.55 -8.63
CA MET A 187 4.56 27.56 -8.02
C MET A 187 4.70 27.63 -6.51
N ILE A 188 3.81 28.35 -5.84
CA ILE A 188 3.71 28.37 -4.38
C ILE A 188 2.48 27.59 -3.94
N VAL A 189 2.68 26.54 -3.15
CA VAL A 189 1.61 25.78 -2.51
C VAL A 189 1.58 26.13 -1.03
N ILE A 190 0.52 26.83 -0.62
CA ILE A 190 0.28 27.20 0.77
C ILE A 190 -0.55 26.08 1.42
N PHE A 191 0.04 25.44 2.43
CA PHE A 191 -0.62 24.38 3.19
C PHE A 191 -1.07 24.88 4.54
N ILE A 192 -2.38 24.87 4.79
CA ILE A 192 -2.99 25.23 6.06
C ILE A 192 -3.16 23.96 6.89
N GLY A 193 -2.27 23.71 7.84
CA GLY A 193 -2.27 22.52 8.70
C GLY A 193 -3.30 22.58 9.82
N GLU A 194 -4.49 23.11 9.56
CA GLU A 194 -5.58 23.19 10.52
C GLU A 194 -6.83 22.50 9.97
N THR A 195 -7.60 21.88 10.87
CA THR A 195 -8.83 21.16 10.53
C THR A 195 -10.09 22.00 10.77
N GLU A 196 -9.97 23.12 11.49
CA GLU A 196 -11.05 24.06 11.76
C GLU A 196 -11.40 24.84 10.48
N GLN A 197 -12.52 24.49 9.83
CA GLN A 197 -12.92 25.09 8.56
C GLN A 197 -13.05 26.62 8.61
N GLU A 198 -13.50 27.17 9.74
CA GLU A 198 -13.61 28.62 9.93
C GLU A 198 -12.25 29.32 9.83
N TYR A 199 -11.23 28.78 10.52
CA TYR A 199 -9.88 29.31 10.46
C TYR A 199 -9.27 29.15 9.06
N VAL A 200 -9.45 28.00 8.43
CA VAL A 200 -8.98 27.73 7.06
C VAL A 200 -9.56 28.76 6.09
N ASN A 201 -10.87 29.00 6.15
CA ASN A 201 -11.54 29.99 5.30
C ASN A 201 -11.05 31.42 5.59
N GLN A 202 -10.83 31.78 6.86
CA GLN A 202 -10.28 33.10 7.22
C GLN A 202 -8.90 33.33 6.57
N VAL A 203 -7.99 32.36 6.70
CA VAL A 203 -6.65 32.45 6.10
C VAL A 203 -6.73 32.47 4.57
N ALA A 204 -7.55 31.62 3.97
CA ALA A 204 -7.75 31.60 2.52
C ALA A 204 -8.27 32.95 2.00
N ASN A 205 -9.23 33.56 2.70
CA ASN A 205 -9.76 34.88 2.35
C ASN A 205 -8.70 35.98 2.48
N SER A 206 -7.84 35.94 3.50
CA SER A 206 -6.71 36.87 3.63
C SER A 206 -5.74 36.77 2.45
N ILE A 207 -5.40 35.54 2.03
CA ILE A 207 -4.55 35.30 0.86
C ILE A 207 -5.24 35.80 -0.41
N ASN A 208 -6.53 35.49 -0.58
CA ASN A 208 -7.31 35.92 -1.75
C ASN A 208 -7.43 37.44 -1.87
N THR A 209 -7.56 38.14 -0.74
CA THR A 209 -7.62 39.60 -0.70
C THR A 209 -6.27 40.22 -1.08
N ARG A 210 -5.16 39.60 -0.68
CA ARG A 210 -3.81 40.13 -0.90
C ARG A 210 -3.24 39.77 -2.27
N PHE A 211 -3.53 38.56 -2.77
CA PHE A 211 -2.91 37.97 -3.97
C PHE A 211 -3.94 37.42 -4.98
N PRO A 212 -4.99 38.17 -5.36
CA PRO A 212 -6.05 37.65 -6.24
C PRO A 212 -5.49 37.23 -7.61
N THR A 213 -4.65 38.06 -8.23
CA THR A 213 -4.08 37.80 -9.56
C THR A 213 -3.21 36.53 -9.60
N PHE A 214 -2.44 36.28 -8.53
CA PHE A 214 -1.57 35.11 -8.43
C PHE A 214 -2.32 33.80 -8.17
N LEU A 215 -3.49 33.88 -7.52
CA LEU A 215 -4.40 32.74 -7.41
C LEU A 215 -5.12 32.47 -8.73
N GLU A 216 -5.44 33.52 -9.49
CA GLU A 216 -6.09 33.38 -10.80
C GLU A 216 -5.14 32.80 -11.86
N SER A 217 -3.86 33.19 -11.84
CA SER A 217 -2.83 32.63 -12.73
C SER A 217 -2.42 31.20 -12.37
N GLY A 218 -2.84 30.70 -11.21
CA GLY A 218 -2.39 29.39 -10.69
C GLY A 218 -0.94 29.38 -10.21
N PHE A 219 -0.35 30.57 -9.98
CA PHE A 219 0.96 30.70 -9.33
C PHE A 219 0.88 30.29 -7.86
N ILE A 220 -0.22 30.64 -7.18
CA ILE A 220 -0.50 30.22 -5.80
C ILE A 220 -1.62 29.18 -5.79
N GLU A 221 -1.42 28.12 -5.01
CA GLU A 221 -2.48 27.18 -4.63
C GLU A 221 -2.61 27.10 -3.12
N ILE A 222 -3.84 26.88 -2.63
CA ILE A 222 -4.13 26.75 -1.21
C ILE A 222 -4.74 25.37 -0.96
N ILE A 223 -4.18 24.66 0.02
CA ILE A 223 -4.66 23.34 0.43
C ILE A 223 -4.79 23.25 1.96
N ALA A 224 -5.78 22.50 2.42
CA ALA A 224 -5.90 22.07 3.81
C ALA A 224 -6.29 20.58 3.87
N PRO A 225 -5.73 19.81 4.81
CA PRO A 225 -6.03 18.38 4.94
C PRO A 225 -7.41 18.15 5.59
N ALA A 226 -8.01 17.01 5.31
CA ALA A 226 -9.18 16.55 6.06
C ALA A 226 -8.81 16.16 7.49
N ALA A 227 -9.75 16.28 8.43
CA ALA A 227 -9.52 15.87 9.81
C ALA A 227 -9.18 14.37 9.94
N SER A 228 -9.76 13.53 9.07
CA SER A 228 -9.50 12.09 9.02
C SER A 228 -8.11 11.71 8.51
N TYR A 229 -7.36 12.65 7.92
CA TYR A 229 -5.96 12.44 7.56
C TYR A 229 -5.09 12.16 8.81
N TYR A 230 -5.40 12.80 9.93
CA TYR A 230 -4.60 12.68 11.14
C TYR A 230 -5.01 11.43 11.94
N PRO A 231 -4.04 10.61 12.39
CA PRO A 231 -4.32 9.52 13.32
C PRO A 231 -4.74 10.07 14.68
N ASP A 232 -5.23 9.20 15.56
CA ASP A 232 -5.50 9.55 16.95
C ASP A 232 -4.21 9.97 17.68
N MET A 233 -4.05 11.29 17.78
CA MET A 233 -2.88 11.95 18.36
C MET A 233 -2.73 11.69 19.88
N HIS A 234 -3.75 11.15 20.54
CA HIS A 234 -3.71 10.84 21.97
C HIS A 234 -3.06 9.48 22.26
N ARG A 235 -2.91 8.62 21.25
CA ARG A 235 -2.36 7.25 21.38
C ARG A 235 -0.91 7.13 20.91
N LEU A 236 -0.21 8.26 20.73
CA LEU A 236 1.17 8.28 20.26
C LEU A 236 2.12 7.65 21.29
N ARG A 237 3.04 6.79 20.83
CA ARG A 237 4.10 6.24 21.68
C ARG A 237 5.03 7.36 22.13
N GLN A 238 5.23 7.48 23.44
CA GLN A 238 6.22 8.41 23.98
C GLN A 238 7.61 7.90 23.63
N THR A 239 8.40 8.74 22.98
CA THR A 239 9.80 8.49 22.66
C THR A 239 10.65 9.61 23.25
N LEU A 240 11.86 9.28 23.72
CA LEU A 240 12.89 10.24 24.14
C LEU A 240 12.54 11.16 25.34
N ASN A 241 11.66 10.73 26.27
CA ASN A 241 11.30 11.50 27.48
C ASN A 241 10.70 12.91 27.21
N ASP A 242 10.22 13.19 26.00
CA ASP A 242 9.52 14.44 25.68
C ASP A 242 8.11 14.46 26.29
N SER A 243 7.56 15.66 26.53
CA SER A 243 6.17 15.81 26.96
C SER A 243 5.20 15.35 25.86
N VAL A 244 4.02 14.88 26.24
CA VAL A 244 3.01 14.36 25.30
C VAL A 244 2.62 15.43 24.27
N GLU A 245 2.55 16.69 24.67
CA GLU A 245 2.23 17.82 23.81
C GLU A 245 3.31 18.03 22.74
N ARG A 246 4.59 17.90 23.14
CA ARG A 246 5.72 18.06 22.22
C ARG A 246 5.81 16.93 21.22
N VAL A 247 5.53 15.70 21.65
CA VAL A 247 5.44 14.53 20.75
C VAL A 247 4.29 14.72 19.76
N LYS A 248 3.10 15.08 20.24
CA LYS A 248 1.93 15.37 19.39
C LYS A 248 2.22 16.44 18.35
N TRP A 249 2.86 17.53 18.76
CA TRP A 249 3.26 18.62 17.87
C TRP A 249 4.21 18.15 16.76
N ARG A 250 5.26 17.38 17.10
CA ARG A 250 6.21 16.87 16.10
C ARG A 250 5.60 15.84 15.16
N SER A 251 4.75 14.95 15.68
CA SER A 251 4.03 13.98 14.87
C SER A 251 3.08 14.68 13.89
N LYS A 252 2.32 15.69 14.35
CA LYS A 252 1.47 16.52 13.47
C LYS A 252 2.30 17.19 12.38
N GLN A 253 3.40 17.87 12.74
CA GLN A 253 4.27 18.52 11.76
C GLN A 253 4.81 17.54 10.71
N ASN A 254 5.26 16.36 11.10
CA ASN A 254 5.76 15.37 10.14
C ASN A 254 4.67 14.91 9.17
N LEU A 255 3.44 14.74 9.66
CA LEU A 255 2.29 14.40 8.81
C LEU A 255 1.92 15.54 7.87
N ASP A 256 1.99 16.78 8.33
CA ASP A 256 1.79 17.98 7.52
C ASP A 256 2.78 18.04 6.35
N PHE A 257 4.06 17.75 6.63
CA PHE A 257 5.08 17.71 5.56
C PHE A 257 4.86 16.54 4.62
N ALA A 258 4.51 15.36 5.12
CA ALA A 258 4.19 14.22 4.26
C ALA A 258 3.03 14.54 3.31
N TYR A 259 1.98 15.21 3.82
CA TYR A 259 0.83 15.62 3.01
C TYR A 259 1.24 16.63 1.92
N LEU A 260 1.94 17.69 2.33
CA LEU A 260 2.39 18.74 1.42
C LEU A 260 3.29 18.16 0.32
N MET A 261 4.28 17.34 0.67
CA MET A 261 5.17 16.72 -0.29
C MET A 261 4.43 15.78 -1.24
N ALA A 262 3.46 15.00 -0.75
CA ALA A 262 2.66 14.12 -1.60
C ALA A 262 1.79 14.91 -2.59
N TYR A 263 1.23 16.04 -2.17
CA TYR A 263 0.44 16.91 -3.05
C TYR A 263 1.29 17.62 -4.11
N THR A 264 2.50 18.06 -3.76
CA THR A 264 3.38 18.84 -4.65
C THR A 264 4.18 17.97 -5.61
N GLN A 265 4.43 16.69 -5.28
CA GLN A 265 5.21 15.75 -6.09
C GLN A 265 4.77 15.68 -7.57
N PRO A 266 3.46 15.58 -7.92
CA PRO A 266 3.05 15.55 -9.33
C PRO A 266 3.12 16.92 -10.02
N LYS A 267 3.30 18.03 -9.28
CA LYS A 267 3.18 19.40 -9.82
C LYS A 267 4.49 19.96 -10.36
N GLY A 268 5.62 19.52 -9.81
CA GLY A 268 6.93 19.95 -10.29
C GLY A 268 8.06 19.02 -9.92
N ASN A 269 9.24 19.33 -10.45
CA ASN A 269 10.42 18.46 -10.36
C ASN A 269 11.14 18.58 -9.01
N LEU A 270 11.19 19.80 -8.45
CA LEU A 270 11.83 20.08 -7.17
C LEU A 270 10.84 20.72 -6.20
N VAL A 271 10.70 20.15 -5.01
CA VAL A 271 9.86 20.72 -3.95
C VAL A 271 10.76 21.35 -2.89
N LEU A 272 10.70 22.67 -2.78
CA LEU A 272 11.40 23.43 -1.74
C LEU A 272 10.45 23.74 -0.59
N ARG A 273 10.88 23.40 0.62
CA ARG A 273 10.13 23.68 1.84
C ARG A 273 10.67 24.94 2.49
N TYR A 274 9.86 26.00 2.54
CA TYR A 274 10.26 27.22 3.22
C TYR A 274 9.88 27.14 4.70
N LEU A 275 10.88 27.14 5.58
CA LEU A 275 10.68 27.16 7.02
C LEU A 275 11.21 28.46 7.60
N LYS A 276 10.31 29.43 7.69
CA LYS A 276 10.46 30.50 8.68
C LYS A 276 9.39 30.27 9.73
N THR A 277 9.65 29.30 10.61
CA THR A 277 8.86 29.10 11.83
C THR A 277 9.33 30.05 12.90
#